data_AF-A0A848KFT6-F1
#
_entry.id   AF-A0A848KFT6-F1
#
_cell.length_a   1.000
_cell.length_b   1.000
_cell.length_c   1.000
_cell.angle_alpha   90.00
_cell.angle_beta   90.00
_cell.angle_gamma   90.00
#
_symmetry.space_group_name_H-M   'P 1'
#
loop_
_entity.id
_entity.type
_entity.pdbx_description
1 polymer ?
#
loop_
_entity_poly.entity_id
_entity_poly.type
_entity_poly.pdbx_seq_one_letter_code
_entity_poly.pdbx_strand_id
1 'polypeptide(L)'
;MSTRLWRALTAYYSKAPGTLVYLFTLTVTTWTLAGTDRATDHKLMVSASTNLHNMTRDPIRVLVASAFWNDSDGFPWVTFAEFLILMAAAERWLGTGRWLLAFIAGHVGATLVTVTGIAWALDRHLLPHRLAGTVDVGTSYGFFAVAAVFTYRFRSRRWRLIWAAGLAGYLIFTAWRRETFTDYGHLTAMLIGFAAYPLTRRRATTPEVQSGARPSSETILSS
;
A
#
# COMPACT_ATOMS: atom_id res chain seq x y z
N MET A 1 8.26 -12.79 31.76
CA MET A 1 8.48 -12.83 30.30
C MET A 1 7.70 -11.73 29.55
N SER A 2 6.54 -11.29 30.05
CA SER A 2 5.66 -10.28 29.42
C SER A 2 6.30 -8.90 29.18
N THR A 3 7.03 -8.32 30.14
CA THR A 3 7.51 -6.93 30.04
C THR A 3 8.62 -6.70 29.01
N ARG A 4 9.38 -7.73 28.63
CA ARG A 4 10.40 -7.62 27.58
C ARG A 4 9.77 -7.69 26.19
N LEU A 5 8.82 -8.61 26.00
CA LEU A 5 8.06 -8.73 24.76
C LEU A 5 7.24 -7.45 24.49
N TRP A 6 6.53 -6.95 25.51
CA TRP A 6 5.76 -5.70 25.40
C TRP A 6 6.64 -4.53 24.97
N ARG A 7 7.78 -4.32 25.64
CA ARG A 7 8.72 -3.25 25.26
C ARG A 7 9.24 -3.42 23.82
N ALA A 8 9.51 -4.65 23.39
CA ALA A 8 9.95 -4.93 22.03
C ALA A 8 8.86 -4.61 20.99
N LEU A 9 7.61 -5.00 21.24
CA LEU A 9 6.48 -4.69 20.36
C LEU A 9 6.21 -3.19 20.32
N THR A 10 6.20 -2.50 21.46
CA THR A 10 6.01 -1.05 21.51
C THR A 10 7.13 -0.32 20.76
N ALA A 11 8.40 -0.71 20.96
CA ALA A 11 9.52 -0.15 20.21
C ALA A 11 9.49 -0.51 18.71
N TYR A 12 8.83 -1.61 18.36
CA TYR A 12 8.61 -2.00 16.98
C TYR A 12 7.57 -1.09 16.31
N TYR A 13 6.38 -1.00 16.88
CA TYR A 13 5.27 -0.28 16.26
C TYR A 13 5.35 1.24 16.43
N SER A 14 6.11 1.76 17.40
CA SER A 14 6.36 3.20 17.52
C SER A 14 7.10 3.81 16.32
N LYS A 15 7.73 2.96 15.49
CA LYS A 15 8.38 3.36 14.23
C LYS A 15 7.55 3.03 12.99
N ALA A 16 6.28 2.68 13.17
CA ALA A 16 5.31 2.43 12.10
C ALA A 16 3.96 3.15 12.37
N PRO A 17 3.97 4.46 12.66
CA PRO A 17 2.76 5.18 13.04
C PRO A 17 1.70 5.19 11.93
N GLY A 18 2.09 5.25 10.65
CA GLY A 18 1.16 5.26 9.53
C GLY A 18 0.36 3.96 9.43
N THR A 19 1.03 2.82 9.62
CA THR A 19 0.39 1.50 9.67
C THR A 19 -0.60 1.41 10.83
N LEU A 20 -0.25 1.91 12.01
CA LEU A 20 -1.14 1.91 13.17
C LEU A 20 -2.37 2.80 12.97
N VAL A 21 -2.18 4.01 12.43
CA VAL A 21 -3.29 4.94 12.12
C VAL A 21 -4.23 4.32 11.08
N TYR A 22 -3.66 3.66 10.06
CA TYR A 22 -4.44 2.98 9.05
C TYR A 22 -5.23 1.80 9.63
N LEU A 23 -4.60 0.95 10.45
CA LEU A 23 -5.27 -0.15 11.14
C LEU A 23 -6.35 0.32 12.12
N PHE A 24 -6.11 1.43 12.81
CA PHE A 24 -7.14 2.06 13.66
C PHE A 24 -8.34 2.47 12.81
N THR A 25 -8.09 3.10 11.66
CA THR A 25 -9.16 3.50 10.72
C THR A 25 -9.93 2.28 10.21
N LEU A 26 -9.24 1.20 9.81
CA LEU A 26 -9.87 -0.05 9.42
C LEU A 26 -10.69 -0.68 10.54
N THR A 27 -10.21 -0.60 11.79
CA THR A 27 -10.95 -1.11 12.95
C THR A 27 -12.27 -0.36 13.11
N VAL A 28 -12.26 0.97 12.99
CA VAL A 28 -13.45 1.82 13.08
C VAL A 28 -14.45 1.50 11.96
N THR A 29 -13.98 1.36 10.72
CA THR A 29 -14.85 1.04 9.58
C THR A 29 -15.42 -0.38 9.67
N THR A 30 -14.59 -1.38 10.01
CA THR A 30 -15.05 -2.76 10.27
C THR A 30 -16.08 -2.81 11.41
N TRP A 31 -15.85 -2.10 12.51
CA TRP A 31 -16.80 -2.06 13.63
C TRP A 31 -18.13 -1.42 13.22
N THR A 32 -18.07 -0.37 12.40
CA THR A 32 -19.27 0.29 11.87
C THR A 32 -20.11 -0.71 11.08
N LEU A 33 -19.49 -1.50 10.19
CA LEU A 33 -20.20 -2.53 9.43
C LEU A 33 -20.79 -3.63 10.32
N ALA A 34 -20.04 -4.07 11.33
CA ALA A 34 -20.48 -5.10 12.27
C ALA A 34 -21.75 -4.68 13.06
N GLY A 35 -22.01 -3.38 13.19
CA GLY A 35 -23.22 -2.83 13.82
C GLY A 35 -24.42 -2.63 12.88
N THR A 36 -24.28 -2.90 11.58
CA THR A 36 -25.32 -2.66 10.57
C THR A 36 -25.92 -3.96 10.02
N ASP A 37 -27.12 -3.89 9.45
CA ASP A 37 -27.68 -5.01 8.69
C ASP A 37 -27.01 -5.16 7.31
N ARG A 38 -27.14 -6.33 6.69
CA ARG A 38 -26.52 -6.63 5.38
C ARG A 38 -26.92 -5.64 4.27
N ALA A 39 -28.14 -5.10 4.34
CA ALA A 39 -28.62 -4.15 3.35
C ALA A 39 -27.94 -2.77 3.49
N THR A 40 -27.69 -2.32 4.71
CA THR A 40 -27.00 -1.07 5.01
C THR A 40 -25.50 -1.20 4.74
N ASP A 41 -24.89 -2.32 5.13
CA ASP A 41 -23.49 -2.66 4.82
C ASP A 41 -23.22 -2.56 3.31
N HIS A 42 -24.00 -3.27 2.50
CA HIS A 42 -23.88 -3.22 1.05
C HIS A 42 -24.06 -1.79 0.49
N LYS A 43 -24.99 -1.00 1.03
CA LYS A 43 -25.16 0.41 0.60
C LYS A 43 -23.95 1.27 0.96
N LEU A 44 -23.36 1.09 2.14
CA LEU A 44 -22.16 1.79 2.56
C LEU A 44 -20.99 1.42 1.65
N MET A 45 -20.77 0.13 1.40
CA MET A 45 -19.78 -0.38 0.45
C MET A 45 -19.94 0.22 -0.95
N VAL A 46 -21.15 0.18 -1.51
CA VAL A 46 -21.42 0.75 -2.84
C VAL A 46 -21.21 2.26 -2.86
N SER A 47 -21.55 2.98 -1.79
CA SER A 47 -21.37 4.44 -1.72
C SER A 47 -19.92 4.88 -1.62
N ALA A 48 -19.07 4.03 -1.03
CA ALA A 48 -17.64 4.26 -0.85
C ALA A 48 -16.79 3.64 -1.97
N SER A 49 -17.35 2.73 -2.76
CA SER A 49 -16.67 2.04 -3.86
C SER A 49 -16.20 3.02 -4.95
N THR A 50 -15.03 2.72 -5.51
CA THR A 50 -14.48 3.40 -6.70
C THR A 50 -15.08 2.88 -8.01
N ASN A 51 -16.35 2.46 -7.99
CA ASN A 51 -17.09 2.07 -9.18
C ASN A 51 -17.20 3.25 -10.17
N LEU A 52 -17.43 2.91 -11.45
CA LEU A 52 -17.42 3.88 -12.54
C LEU A 52 -18.44 5.00 -12.30
N HIS A 53 -19.62 4.67 -11.79
CA HIS A 53 -20.65 5.65 -11.49
C HIS A 53 -20.20 6.69 -10.45
N ASN A 54 -19.65 6.26 -9.34
CA ASN A 54 -19.17 7.15 -8.28
C ASN A 54 -17.95 7.97 -8.72
N MET A 55 -17.03 7.36 -9.47
CA MET A 55 -15.85 8.03 -10.02
C MET A 55 -16.21 9.18 -10.97
N THR A 56 -17.34 9.09 -11.68
CA THR A 56 -17.82 10.20 -12.53
C THR A 56 -18.46 11.35 -11.75
N ARG A 57 -18.95 11.10 -10.52
CA ARG A 57 -19.67 12.11 -9.72
C ARG A 57 -18.79 12.79 -8.69
N ASP A 58 -18.05 12.03 -7.90
CA ASP A 58 -17.22 12.55 -6.82
C ASP A 58 -15.93 11.73 -6.66
N PRO A 59 -15.01 11.82 -7.63
CA PRO A 59 -13.84 10.93 -7.72
C PRO A 59 -12.91 11.05 -6.52
N ILE A 60 -12.68 12.26 -6.00
CA ILE A 60 -11.76 12.47 -4.88
C ILE A 60 -12.31 11.83 -3.62
N ARG A 61 -13.61 12.03 -3.33
CA ARG A 61 -14.24 11.45 -2.14
C ARG A 61 -14.19 9.93 -2.16
N VAL A 62 -14.50 9.29 -3.29
CA VAL A 62 -14.55 7.81 -3.35
C VAL A 62 -13.16 7.17 -3.43
N LEU A 63 -12.16 7.83 -4.01
CA LEU A 63 -10.77 7.41 -3.89
C LEU A 63 -10.35 7.38 -2.41
N VAL A 64 -10.57 8.47 -1.68
CA VAL A 64 -10.23 8.54 -0.26
C VAL A 64 -11.03 7.51 0.55
N ALA A 65 -12.35 7.45 0.34
CA ALA A 65 -13.21 6.56 1.10
C ALA A 65 -12.84 5.09 0.88
N SER A 66 -12.75 4.64 -0.37
CA SER A 66 -12.46 3.24 -0.72
C SER A 66 -11.14 2.72 -0.17
N ALA A 67 -10.17 3.60 0.11
CA ALA A 67 -8.91 3.25 0.74
C ALA A 67 -9.05 2.80 2.20
N PHE A 68 -10.21 2.95 2.84
CA PHE A 68 -10.43 2.61 4.26
C PHE A 68 -11.54 1.57 4.48
N TRP A 69 -12.05 0.96 3.41
CA TRP A 69 -13.02 -0.12 3.51
C TRP A 69 -12.40 -1.45 3.10
N ASN A 70 -12.93 -2.51 3.68
CA ASN A 70 -12.56 -3.89 3.37
C ASN A 70 -13.84 -4.69 3.19
N ASP A 71 -13.97 -5.32 2.03
CA ASP A 71 -15.12 -6.16 1.68
C ASP A 71 -14.83 -7.58 2.17
N SER A 72 -15.23 -7.86 3.41
CA SER A 72 -15.00 -9.15 4.06
C SER A 72 -16.19 -9.55 4.92
N ASP A 73 -16.63 -10.80 4.78
CA ASP A 73 -17.61 -11.41 5.68
C ASP A 73 -17.01 -11.55 7.09
N GLY A 74 -17.36 -10.62 7.99
CA GLY A 74 -16.86 -10.57 9.36
C GLY A 74 -15.53 -9.85 9.52
N PHE A 75 -14.83 -10.13 10.62
CA PHE A 75 -13.60 -9.41 10.97
C PHE A 75 -12.41 -9.85 10.08
N PRO A 76 -11.68 -8.92 9.41
CA PRO A 76 -10.65 -9.24 8.43
C PRO A 76 -9.30 -9.57 9.08
N TRP A 77 -9.23 -10.69 9.82
CA TRP A 77 -8.03 -11.11 10.55
C TRP A 77 -6.77 -11.19 9.70
N VAL A 78 -6.89 -11.70 8.46
CA VAL A 78 -5.76 -11.83 7.53
C VAL A 78 -5.20 -10.47 7.16
N THR A 79 -6.06 -9.53 6.75
CA THR A 79 -5.64 -8.15 6.43
C THR A 79 -4.94 -7.49 7.62
N PHE A 80 -5.47 -7.66 8.84
CA PHE A 80 -4.83 -7.12 10.03
C PHE A 80 -3.43 -7.70 10.26
N ALA A 81 -3.26 -9.02 10.10
CA ALA A 81 -1.96 -9.67 10.22
C ALA A 81 -0.97 -9.18 9.15
N GLU A 82 -1.42 -9.05 7.90
CA GLU A 82 -0.63 -8.53 6.79
C GLU A 82 -0.15 -7.11 7.04
N PHE A 83 -1.01 -6.24 7.57
CA PHE A 83 -0.62 -4.87 7.92
C PHE A 83 0.36 -4.83 9.10
N LEU A 84 0.09 -5.58 10.17
CA LEU A 84 0.97 -5.64 11.35
C LEU A 84 2.36 -6.20 11.00
N ILE A 85 2.45 -7.14 10.07
CA ILE A 85 3.71 -7.79 9.70
C ILE A 85 4.39 -7.04 8.55
N LEU A 86 3.78 -7.04 7.37
CA LEU A 86 4.38 -6.54 6.14
C LEU A 86 4.39 -5.02 6.10
N MET A 87 3.24 -4.37 6.33
CA MET A 87 3.13 -2.92 6.17
C MET A 87 3.96 -2.20 7.23
N ALA A 88 3.92 -2.67 8.48
CA ALA A 88 4.77 -2.12 9.54
C ALA A 88 6.27 -2.32 9.23
N ALA A 89 6.67 -3.50 8.71
CA ALA A 89 8.06 -3.73 8.31
C ALA A 89 8.49 -2.82 7.15
N ALA A 90 7.62 -2.64 6.15
CA ALA A 90 7.84 -1.77 5.02
C ALA A 90 7.95 -0.31 5.44
N GLU A 91 7.03 0.17 6.28
CA GLU A 91 7.02 1.54 6.79
C GLU A 91 8.30 1.85 7.58
N ARG A 92 8.70 0.94 8.49
CA ARG A 92 9.95 1.08 9.25
C ARG A 92 11.19 1.18 8.37
N TRP A 93 11.17 0.52 7.22
CA TRP A 93 12.29 0.49 6.30
C TRP A 93 12.32 1.70 5.35
N LEU A 94 11.19 2.02 4.72
CA LEU A 94 11.05 3.12 3.76
C LEU A 94 10.99 4.48 4.47
N GLY A 95 10.46 4.51 5.69
CA GLY A 95 9.95 5.71 6.36
C GLY A 95 8.50 6.00 5.95
N THR A 96 7.71 6.54 6.89
CA THR A 96 6.26 6.76 6.74
C THR A 96 5.88 7.53 5.47
N GLY A 97 6.58 8.61 5.12
CA GLY A 97 6.24 9.40 3.92
C GLY A 97 6.40 8.65 2.59
N ARG A 98 7.48 7.87 2.44
CA ARG A 98 7.73 7.08 1.22
C ARG A 98 6.82 5.85 1.14
N TRP A 99 6.57 5.23 2.29
CA TRP A 99 5.59 4.16 2.41
C TRP A 99 4.19 4.65 2.00
N LEU A 100 3.77 5.81 2.50
CA LEU A 100 2.48 6.39 2.18
C LEU A 100 2.38 6.79 0.71
N LEU A 101 3.46 7.34 0.13
CA LEU A 101 3.51 7.65 -1.29
C LEU A 101 3.37 6.39 -2.16
N ALA A 102 4.06 5.30 -1.82
CA ALA A 102 3.91 4.03 -2.53
C ALA A 102 2.49 3.46 -2.42
N PHE A 103 1.89 3.55 -1.22
CA PHE A 103 0.52 3.13 -0.98
C PHE A 103 -0.48 3.94 -1.82
N ILE A 104 -0.41 5.27 -1.76
CA ILE A 104 -1.31 6.17 -2.49
C ILE A 104 -1.13 6.01 -4.00
N ALA A 105 0.10 5.93 -4.49
CA ALA A 105 0.37 5.74 -5.92
C ALA A 105 -0.22 4.41 -6.43
N GLY A 106 -0.05 3.33 -5.67
CA GLY A 106 -0.65 2.04 -5.96
C GLY A 106 -2.16 2.08 -5.97
N HIS A 107 -2.75 2.62 -4.91
CA HIS A 107 -4.19 2.76 -4.74
C HIS A 107 -4.82 3.58 -5.88
N VAL A 108 -4.42 4.84 -6.02
CA VAL A 108 -5.01 5.75 -7.00
C VAL A 108 -4.70 5.29 -8.42
N GLY A 109 -3.46 4.91 -8.70
CA GLY A 109 -3.03 4.51 -10.03
C GLY A 109 -3.73 3.25 -10.52
N ALA A 110 -3.84 2.22 -9.67
CA ALA A 110 -4.58 1.00 -10.01
C ALA A 110 -6.07 1.29 -10.21
N THR A 111 -6.71 2.04 -9.31
CA THR A 111 -8.12 2.42 -9.46
C THR A 111 -8.37 3.14 -10.78
N LEU A 112 -7.53 4.12 -11.15
CA LEU A 112 -7.69 4.84 -12.41
C LEU A 112 -7.57 3.92 -13.63
N VAL A 113 -6.60 3.01 -13.64
CA VAL A 113 -6.45 2.04 -14.73
C VAL A 113 -7.64 1.09 -14.80
N THR A 114 -8.12 0.58 -13.66
CA THR A 114 -9.27 -0.32 -13.61
C THR A 114 -10.54 0.38 -14.11
N VAL A 115 -10.83 1.58 -13.61
CA VAL A 115 -12.03 2.35 -13.97
C VAL A 115 -12.02 2.76 -15.45
N THR A 116 -10.88 3.21 -15.96
CA THR A 116 -10.75 3.56 -17.39
C THR A 116 -10.86 2.33 -18.28
N GLY A 117 -10.30 1.18 -17.87
CA GLY A 117 -10.45 -0.09 -18.57
C GLY A 117 -11.91 -0.56 -18.63
N ILE A 118 -12.64 -0.45 -17.53
CA ILE A 118 -14.08 -0.78 -17.48
C ILE A 118 -14.86 0.14 -18.41
N ALA A 119 -14.63 1.46 -18.35
CA ALA A 119 -15.30 2.43 -19.23
C ALA A 119 -15.06 2.11 -20.71
N TRP A 120 -13.80 1.87 -21.08
CA TRP A 120 -13.40 1.51 -22.45
C TRP A 120 -14.06 0.23 -22.97
N ALA A 121 -14.24 -0.77 -22.10
CA ALA A 121 -14.87 -2.04 -22.44
C ALA A 121 -16.39 -1.93 -22.55
N LEU A 122 -17.03 -1.10 -21.71
CA LEU A 122 -18.45 -0.77 -21.81
C LEU A 122 -18.78 -0.04 -23.11
N ASP A 123 -17.94 0.95 -23.49
CA ASP A 123 -18.10 1.69 -24.75
C ASP A 123 -18.02 0.80 -25.99
N ARG A 124 -17.35 -0.35 -25.90
CA ARG A 124 -17.25 -1.36 -26.97
C ARG A 124 -18.28 -2.49 -26.85
N HIS A 125 -19.22 -2.39 -25.92
CA HIS A 125 -20.21 -3.42 -25.63
C HIS A 125 -19.59 -4.79 -25.29
N LEU A 126 -18.35 -4.81 -24.79
CA LEU A 126 -17.66 -6.03 -24.38
C LEU A 126 -18.11 -6.51 -23.00
N LEU A 127 -18.80 -5.65 -22.24
CA LEU A 127 -19.27 -5.93 -20.89
C LEU A 127 -20.73 -5.52 -20.69
N PRO A 128 -21.48 -6.27 -19.86
CA PRO A 128 -22.80 -5.82 -19.41
C PRO A 128 -22.68 -4.60 -18.49
N HIS A 129 -23.54 -3.60 -18.71
CA HIS A 129 -23.59 -2.34 -17.95
C HIS A 129 -23.71 -2.50 -16.43
N ARG A 130 -24.20 -3.65 -15.96
CA ARG A 130 -24.33 -3.98 -14.53
C ARG A 130 -22.97 -3.97 -13.81
N LEU A 131 -21.87 -4.24 -14.53
CA LEU A 131 -20.51 -4.26 -13.98
C LEU A 131 -19.97 -2.86 -13.65
N ALA A 132 -20.62 -1.79 -14.12
CA ALA A 132 -20.24 -0.41 -13.80
C ALA A 132 -20.42 -0.04 -12.31
N GLY A 133 -21.21 -0.82 -11.56
CA GLY A 133 -21.53 -0.59 -10.14
C GLY A 133 -20.87 -1.57 -9.17
N THR A 134 -19.99 -2.46 -9.65
CA THR A 134 -19.35 -3.49 -8.81
C THR A 134 -18.52 -2.83 -7.70
N VAL A 135 -18.57 -3.38 -6.49
CA VAL A 135 -17.80 -2.86 -5.35
C VAL A 135 -16.31 -3.06 -5.61
N ASP A 136 -15.54 -1.97 -5.55
CA ASP A 136 -14.07 -1.98 -5.65
C ASP A 136 -13.50 -1.10 -4.52
N VAL A 137 -12.90 -1.76 -3.53
CA VAL A 137 -12.29 -1.16 -2.35
C VAL A 137 -10.77 -1.23 -2.47
N GLY A 138 -10.13 -0.06 -2.44
CA GLY A 138 -8.74 0.05 -2.87
C GLY A 138 -7.68 -0.19 -1.78
N THR A 139 -8.06 -0.68 -0.60
CA THR A 139 -7.12 -1.13 0.47
C THR A 139 -6.10 -2.12 -0.08
N SER A 140 -6.56 -3.07 -0.89
CA SER A 140 -5.72 -4.12 -1.47
C SER A 140 -4.74 -3.60 -2.54
N TYR A 141 -5.12 -2.59 -3.33
CA TYR A 141 -4.21 -1.96 -4.30
C TYR A 141 -3.02 -1.29 -3.62
N GLY A 142 -3.28 -0.46 -2.60
CA GLY A 142 -2.19 0.16 -1.85
C GLY A 142 -1.28 -0.87 -1.18
N PHE A 143 -1.86 -1.95 -0.64
CA PHE A 143 -1.11 -3.07 -0.07
C PHE A 143 -0.18 -3.73 -1.09
N PHE A 144 -0.67 -4.15 -2.27
CA PHE A 144 0.15 -4.84 -3.26
C PHE A 144 1.25 -3.95 -3.86
N ALA A 145 1.03 -2.64 -3.98
CA ALA A 145 2.08 -1.71 -4.35
C ALA A 145 3.19 -1.62 -3.29
N VAL A 146 2.82 -1.55 -2.01
CA VAL A 146 3.81 -1.56 -0.92
C VAL A 146 4.54 -2.90 -0.84
N ALA A 147 3.83 -4.03 -1.01
CA ALA A 147 4.43 -5.36 -1.05
C ALA A 147 5.43 -5.51 -2.20
N ALA A 148 5.12 -4.93 -3.36
CA ALA A 148 5.99 -4.93 -4.52
C ALA A 148 7.25 -4.07 -4.30
N VAL A 149 7.13 -2.84 -3.79
CA VAL A 149 8.34 -2.02 -3.49
C VAL A 149 9.17 -2.64 -2.36
N PHE A 150 8.55 -3.37 -1.42
CA PHE A 150 9.24 -4.08 -0.35
C PHE A 150 10.21 -5.15 -0.86
N THR A 151 10.04 -5.63 -2.10
CA THR A 151 11.01 -6.47 -2.81
C THR A 151 12.44 -5.93 -2.71
N TYR A 152 12.61 -4.60 -2.78
CA TYR A 152 13.94 -3.98 -2.76
C TYR A 152 14.58 -3.92 -1.36
N ARG A 153 13.86 -4.35 -0.31
CA ARG A 153 14.41 -4.54 1.04
C ARG A 153 15.42 -5.68 1.10
N PHE A 154 15.26 -6.69 0.25
CA PHE A 154 16.10 -7.89 0.24
C PHE A 154 17.43 -7.63 -0.47
N ARG A 155 18.53 -7.71 0.29
CA ARG A 155 19.90 -7.50 -0.24
C ARG A 155 20.31 -8.61 -1.20
N SER A 156 19.93 -9.85 -0.90
CA SER A 156 20.24 -11.01 -1.74
C SER A 156 19.33 -11.04 -2.96
N ARG A 157 19.93 -11.13 -4.16
CA ARG A 157 19.20 -11.27 -5.42
C ARG A 157 18.26 -12.47 -5.42
N ARG A 158 18.66 -13.58 -4.79
CA ARG A 158 17.84 -14.81 -4.71
C ARG A 158 16.51 -14.54 -3.98
N TRP A 159 16.59 -13.98 -2.77
CA TRP A 159 15.41 -13.65 -1.96
C TRP A 159 14.52 -12.59 -2.61
N ARG A 160 15.14 -11.61 -3.28
CA ARG A 160 14.41 -10.61 -4.06
C ARG A 160 13.57 -11.25 -5.17
N LEU A 161 14.16 -12.19 -5.92
CA LEU A 161 13.47 -12.89 -6.99
C LEU A 161 12.39 -13.84 -6.47
N ILE A 162 12.66 -14.57 -5.38
CA ILE A 162 11.67 -15.47 -4.75
C ILE A 162 10.45 -14.66 -4.29
N TRP A 163 10.66 -13.54 -3.62
CA TRP A 163 9.57 -12.67 -3.17
C TRP A 163 8.78 -12.10 -4.35
N ALA A 164 9.46 -11.51 -5.34
CA ALA A 164 8.80 -10.93 -6.51
C ALA A 164 8.03 -11.98 -7.32
N ALA A 165 8.62 -13.15 -7.54
CA ALA A 165 7.98 -14.25 -8.26
C ALA A 165 6.80 -14.84 -7.47
N GLY A 166 6.90 -14.96 -6.15
CA GLY A 166 5.79 -15.38 -5.31
C GLY A 166 4.62 -14.39 -5.36
N LEU A 167 4.90 -13.09 -5.27
CA LEU A 167 3.89 -12.04 -5.37
C LEU A 167 3.22 -12.04 -6.74
N ALA A 168 4.01 -12.04 -7.81
CA ALA A 168 3.50 -12.07 -9.17
C ALA A 168 2.73 -13.37 -9.46
N GLY A 169 3.27 -14.52 -9.03
CA GLY A 169 2.63 -15.82 -9.20
C GLY A 169 1.28 -15.91 -8.50
N TYR A 170 1.17 -15.39 -7.27
CA TYR A 170 -0.09 -15.29 -6.55
C TYR A 170 -1.12 -14.45 -7.31
N LEU A 171 -0.75 -13.23 -7.72
CA LEU A 171 -1.68 -12.32 -8.42
C LEU A 171 -2.07 -12.80 -9.82
N ILE A 172 -1.13 -13.39 -10.56
CA ILE A 172 -1.43 -14.00 -11.86
C ILE A 172 -2.37 -15.20 -11.69
N PHE A 173 -2.15 -16.02 -10.66
CA PHE A 173 -3.03 -17.15 -10.37
C PHE A 173 -4.44 -16.70 -9.98
N THR A 174 -4.60 -15.66 -9.15
CA THR A 174 -5.92 -15.13 -8.80
C THR A 174 -6.62 -14.54 -10.02
N ALA A 175 -5.89 -13.75 -10.84
CA ALA A 175 -6.40 -13.19 -12.09
C ALA A 175 -6.89 -14.27 -13.05
N TRP A 176 -6.13 -15.36 -13.20
CA TRP A 176 -6.52 -16.48 -14.04
C TRP A 176 -7.73 -17.25 -13.52
N ARG A 177 -7.95 -17.29 -12.20
CA ARG A 177 -9.06 -18.04 -11.59
C ARG A 177 -10.37 -17.27 -11.55
N ARG A 178 -10.33 -15.95 -11.42
CA ARG A 178 -11.51 -15.10 -11.17
C ARG A 178 -11.85 -14.19 -12.35
N GLU A 179 -10.86 -13.85 -13.17
CA GLU A 179 -10.99 -13.01 -14.37
C GLU A 179 -11.71 -11.67 -14.09
N THR A 180 -11.49 -11.08 -12.92
CA THR A 180 -12.16 -9.82 -12.55
C THR A 180 -11.28 -8.60 -12.83
N PHE A 181 -11.91 -7.44 -13.01
CA PHE A 181 -11.23 -6.15 -13.15
C PHE A 181 -10.36 -5.80 -11.94
N THR A 182 -10.76 -6.23 -10.74
CA THR A 182 -9.99 -6.05 -9.51
C THR A 182 -8.65 -6.80 -9.57
N ASP A 183 -8.59 -7.97 -10.19
CA ASP A 183 -7.33 -8.71 -10.34
C ASP A 183 -6.34 -7.96 -11.25
N TYR A 184 -6.81 -7.32 -12.32
CA TYR A 184 -5.98 -6.43 -13.14
C TYR A 184 -5.54 -5.18 -12.36
N GLY A 185 -6.39 -4.68 -11.47
CA GLY A 185 -6.04 -3.63 -10.51
C GLY A 185 -4.89 -4.05 -9.59
N HIS A 186 -4.92 -5.26 -9.03
CA HIS A 186 -3.82 -5.77 -8.20
C HIS A 186 -2.51 -5.90 -8.97
N LEU A 187 -2.55 -6.42 -10.21
CA LEU A 187 -1.37 -6.50 -11.07
C LEU A 187 -0.81 -5.11 -11.40
N THR A 188 -1.69 -4.15 -11.69
CA THR A 188 -1.31 -2.76 -11.95
C THR A 188 -0.67 -2.12 -10.72
N ALA A 189 -1.26 -2.30 -9.54
CA ALA A 189 -0.70 -1.82 -8.28
C ALA A 189 0.68 -2.42 -8.01
N MET A 190 0.85 -3.72 -8.24
CA MET A 190 2.15 -4.40 -8.12
C MET A 190 3.20 -3.77 -9.06
N LEU A 191 2.84 -3.53 -10.33
CA LEU A 191 3.74 -2.89 -11.29
C LEU A 191 4.13 -1.46 -10.86
N ILE A 192 3.17 -0.67 -10.37
CA ILE A 192 3.44 0.66 -9.79
C ILE A 192 4.42 0.55 -8.61
N GLY A 193 4.23 -0.43 -7.73
CA GLY A 193 5.13 -0.67 -6.61
C GLY A 193 6.55 -1.05 -7.02
N PHE A 194 6.72 -1.89 -8.05
CA PHE A 194 8.04 -2.14 -8.63
C PHE A 194 8.65 -0.88 -9.26
N ALA A 195 7.85 -0.10 -10.00
CA ALA A 195 8.28 1.17 -10.57
C ALA A 195 8.70 2.20 -9.50
N ALA A 196 8.19 2.06 -8.26
CA ALA A 196 8.54 2.92 -7.12
C ALA A 196 9.94 2.66 -6.52
N TYR A 197 10.80 1.87 -7.18
CA TYR A 197 12.21 1.68 -6.80
C TYR A 197 12.98 2.97 -6.45
N PRO A 198 12.79 4.14 -7.12
CA PRO A 198 13.46 5.38 -6.72
C PRO A 198 13.19 5.79 -5.26
N LEU A 199 12.02 5.44 -4.70
CA LEU A 199 11.69 5.72 -3.30
C LEU A 199 12.60 4.97 -2.31
N THR A 200 13.24 3.89 -2.74
CA THR A 200 14.09 3.06 -1.87
C THR A 200 15.52 3.58 -1.78
N ARG A 201 15.88 4.57 -2.62
CA ARG A 201 17.21 5.18 -2.61
C ARG A 201 17.24 6.27 -1.55
N ARG A 202 18.15 6.15 -0.57
CA ARG A 202 18.41 7.25 0.36
C ARG A 202 18.97 8.42 -0.46
N ARG A 203 18.39 9.62 -0.31
CA ARG A 203 18.98 10.86 -0.84
C ARG A 203 20.37 10.97 -0.19
N ALA A 204 21.42 10.96 -0.99
CA ALA A 204 22.75 11.28 -0.48
C ALA A 204 22.66 12.71 0.05
N THR A 205 22.76 12.89 1.36
CA THR A 205 23.07 14.19 1.92
C THR A 205 24.45 14.55 1.38
N THR A 206 24.52 15.56 0.52
CA THR A 206 25.79 16.14 0.05
C THR A 206 26.65 16.39 1.29
N PRO A 207 27.87 15.82 1.39
CA PRO A 207 28.77 16.16 2.46
C PRO A 207 28.99 17.67 2.41
N GLU A 208 28.64 18.36 3.49
CA GLU A 208 29.09 19.72 3.72
C GLU A 208 30.62 19.70 3.60
N VAL A 209 31.13 20.35 2.56
CA VAL A 209 32.55 20.49 2.32
C VAL A 209 33.10 21.21 3.55
N GLN A 210 33.81 20.50 4.43
CA GLN A 210 34.66 21.11 5.44
C GLN A 210 35.79 21.86 4.70
N SER A 211 35.48 23.09 4.29
CA SER A 211 36.49 24.05 3.87
C SER A 211 37.13 24.60 5.13
N GLY A 212 38.39 24.25 5.36
CA GLY A 212 39.15 24.81 6.48
C GLY A 212 40.27 23.92 7.00
N ALA A 213 41.11 23.41 6.10
CA ALA A 213 42.43 22.92 6.50
C ALA A 213 43.22 24.07 7.16
N ARG A 214 43.57 23.91 8.44
CA ARG A 214 44.78 24.53 9.01
C ARG A 214 45.85 23.45 9.09
N PRO A 215 47.00 23.69 8.44
CA PRO A 215 48.24 23.44 9.14
C PRO A 215 49.26 24.55 8.84
N SER A 216 49.66 25.28 9.88
CA SER A 216 50.93 26.02 9.91
C SER A 216 51.38 25.97 11.37
N SER A 217 52.21 25.00 11.70
CA SER A 217 53.67 25.16 11.89
C SER A 217 53.96 25.47 13.35
N GLU A 218 54.53 24.50 14.07
CA GLU A 218 55.84 24.72 14.71
C GLU A 218 56.36 23.42 15.34
N THR A 219 57.59 23.12 14.93
CA THR A 219 58.41 22.02 15.39
C THR A 219 59.06 22.38 16.72
N ILE A 220 59.13 21.35 17.56
CA ILE A 220 59.73 21.21 18.88
C ILE A 220 61.26 21.53 18.91
N LEU A 221 61.67 22.32 19.93
CA LEU A 221 62.93 22.36 20.73
C LEU A 221 64.31 22.62 20.06
N SER A 222 65.04 23.66 20.53
CA SER A 222 66.24 23.52 21.40
C SER A 222 66.92 24.88 21.72
N SER A 223 66.92 25.28 22.99
CA SER A 223 68.03 25.95 23.71
C SER A 223 67.63 26.16 25.16
#